data_AF-V6K4F2-F1
#
_entry.id   AF-V6K4F2-F1
#
_cell.length_a   1.000
_cell.length_b   1.000
_cell.length_c   1.000
_cell.angle_alpha   90.00
_cell.angle_beta   90.00
_cell.angle_gamma   90.00
#
_symmetry.space_group_name_H-M   'P 1'
#
loop_
_entity.id
_entity.type
_entity.pdbx_description
1 polymer ?
#
loop_
_entity_poly.entity_id
_entity_poly.type
_entity_poly.pdbx_seq_one_letter_code
_entity_poly.pdbx_strand_id
1 'polypeptide(L)'
;MYHENDPGLFQRALKAFWDWLDRLLNSAASATPGGTVGLIVVVLFVVAVLAALWWRLGTPRRQPTSTASLFGDRPRSAAEHRAAAEAHAVQGHWTQAVQERMRAIVRSLEERTLLDHRPGRTADEAAAEAGRALPAHTNRLRAAAREFDDVTYGGRRATDESYHRIAELDRDLERTRPALAHSATSTAHNTRQGAAQ
;
A
#
# COMPACT_ATOMS: atom_id res chain seq x y z
N MET A 1 -32.46 42.04 -12.19
CA MET A 1 -32.21 41.58 -13.57
C MET A 1 -31.18 40.45 -13.48
N TYR A 2 -31.63 39.21 -13.59
CA TYR A 2 -30.81 37.99 -13.69
C TYR A 2 -30.54 37.71 -15.19
N HIS A 3 -29.66 36.75 -15.55
CA HIS A 3 -29.03 36.40 -16.85
C HIS A 3 -27.60 37.00 -16.96
N GLU A 4 -26.52 36.26 -17.27
CA GLU A 4 -26.40 35.19 -18.27
C GLU A 4 -25.53 34.01 -17.82
N ASN A 5 -25.91 32.83 -18.29
CA ASN A 5 -25.29 31.54 -18.07
C ASN A 5 -24.03 31.39 -18.94
N ASP A 6 -22.84 31.46 -18.35
CA ASP A 6 -21.65 30.93 -19.03
C ASP A 6 -21.64 29.40 -18.82
N PRO A 7 -21.79 28.59 -19.88
CA PRO A 7 -21.84 27.15 -19.74
C PRO A 7 -20.50 26.69 -19.18
N GLY A 8 -20.49 26.26 -17.93
CA GLY A 8 -19.27 25.89 -17.22
C GLY A 8 -18.44 24.92 -18.06
N LEU A 9 -17.11 25.06 -18.01
CA LEU A 9 -16.18 24.13 -18.69
C LEU A 9 -16.54 22.66 -18.43
N PHE A 10 -17.13 22.40 -17.26
CA PHE A 10 -17.72 21.13 -16.88
C PHE A 10 -18.92 20.69 -17.74
N GLN A 11 -19.89 21.57 -18.03
CA GLN A 11 -21.01 21.26 -18.93
C GLN A 11 -20.54 21.00 -20.36
N ARG A 12 -19.51 21.73 -20.84
CA ARG A 12 -18.91 21.45 -22.16
C ARG A 12 -18.21 20.09 -22.20
N ALA A 13 -17.45 19.75 -21.17
CA ALA A 13 -16.81 18.44 -21.06
C ALA A 13 -17.85 17.31 -20.93
N LEU A 14 -18.91 17.53 -20.14
CA LEU A 14 -19.98 16.57 -19.95
C LEU A 14 -20.78 16.36 -21.24
N LYS A 15 -21.06 17.43 -21.99
CA LYS A 15 -21.72 17.33 -23.30
C LYS A 15 -20.84 16.60 -24.32
N ALA A 16 -19.55 16.90 -24.36
CA ALA A 16 -18.61 16.19 -25.24
C ALA A 16 -18.50 14.69 -24.88
N PHE A 17 -18.60 14.36 -23.59
CA PHE A 17 -18.63 12.97 -23.11
C PHE A 17 -19.92 12.24 -23.54
N TRP A 18 -21.09 12.86 -23.38
CA TRP A 18 -22.37 12.28 -23.82
C TRP A 18 -22.44 12.12 -25.34
N ASP A 19 -21.99 13.11 -26.10
CA ASP A 19 -21.93 13.03 -27.58
C ASP A 19 -20.99 11.90 -28.04
N TRP A 20 -19.89 11.67 -27.33
CA TRP A 20 -18.99 10.57 -27.61
C TRP A 20 -19.63 9.22 -27.28
N LEU A 21 -20.33 9.12 -26.14
CA LEU A 21 -21.02 7.92 -25.70
C LEU A 21 -22.16 7.52 -26.65
N ASP A 22 -22.98 8.49 -27.09
CA ASP A 22 -24.09 8.25 -28.01
C ASP A 22 -23.59 7.80 -29.39
N ARG A 23 -22.44 8.32 -29.86
CA ARG A 23 -21.81 7.83 -31.10
C ARG A 23 -21.34 6.39 -30.97
N LEU A 24 -20.79 6.02 -29.81
CA LEU A 24 -20.32 4.66 -29.54
C LEU A 24 -21.51 3.68 -29.47
N LEU A 25 -22.58 4.06 -28.78
CA LEU A 25 -23.81 3.26 -28.68
C LEU A 25 -24.51 3.12 -30.02
N ASN A 26 -24.61 4.19 -30.82
CA ASN A 26 -25.21 4.13 -32.15
C ASN A 26 -24.34 3.37 -33.17
N SER A 27 -23.01 3.41 -33.01
CA SER A 27 -22.10 2.56 -33.79
C SER A 27 -22.20 1.08 -33.40
N ALA A 28 -22.54 0.78 -32.14
CA ALA A 28 -22.80 -0.58 -31.69
C ALA A 28 -24.21 -1.08 -32.08
N ALA A 29 -25.20 -0.18 -32.11
CA ALA A 29 -26.59 -0.51 -32.45
C ALA A 29 -26.81 -0.69 -33.96
N SER A 30 -26.10 0.07 -34.81
CA SER A 30 -26.17 -0.07 -36.28
C SER A 30 -25.45 -1.32 -36.80
N ALA A 31 -24.69 -2.01 -35.96
CA ALA A 31 -24.10 -3.33 -36.22
C ALA A 31 -24.98 -4.47 -35.65
N THR A 32 -26.20 -4.64 -36.16
CA THR A 32 -27.07 -5.80 -35.87
C THR A 32 -27.12 -6.66 -37.14
N PRO A 33 -26.93 -8.01 -37.14
CA PRO A 33 -27.46 -9.01 -36.22
C PRO A 33 -26.43 -10.03 -35.68
N GLY A 34 -26.36 -10.19 -34.36
CA GLY A 34 -25.54 -11.21 -33.69
C GLY A 34 -24.99 -10.70 -32.37
N GLY A 35 -25.74 -10.92 -31.28
CA GLY A 35 -25.43 -10.39 -29.94
C GLY A 35 -24.03 -10.71 -29.41
N THR A 36 -23.33 -11.68 -30.02
CA THR A 36 -21.93 -11.99 -29.74
C THR A 36 -20.94 -10.92 -30.21
N VAL A 37 -21.14 -10.27 -31.36
CA VAL A 37 -20.19 -9.26 -31.86
C VAL A 37 -20.26 -7.99 -31.04
N GLY A 38 -21.47 -7.52 -30.73
CA GLY A 38 -21.68 -6.39 -29.81
C GLY A 38 -21.12 -6.70 -28.41
N LEU A 39 -21.35 -7.91 -27.89
CA LEU A 39 -20.78 -8.35 -26.62
C LEU A 39 -19.24 -8.35 -26.65
N ILE A 40 -18.62 -8.86 -27.72
CA ILE A 40 -17.16 -8.86 -27.86
C ILE A 40 -16.61 -7.43 -27.86
N VAL A 41 -17.26 -6.50 -28.55
CA VAL A 41 -16.85 -5.08 -28.57
C VAL A 41 -16.99 -4.44 -27.19
N VAL A 42 -18.10 -4.69 -26.48
CA VAL A 42 -18.30 -4.19 -25.11
C VAL A 42 -17.28 -4.79 -24.15
N VAL A 43 -17.00 -6.10 -24.24
CA VAL A 43 -15.97 -6.77 -23.42
C VAL A 43 -14.59 -6.21 -23.72
N LEU A 44 -14.21 -6.05 -25.00
CA LEU A 44 -12.95 -5.43 -25.40
C LEU A 44 -12.84 -3.99 -24.88
N PHE A 45 -13.93 -3.24 -24.91
CA PHE A 45 -13.98 -1.88 -24.39
C PHE A 45 -13.81 -1.85 -22.86
N VAL A 46 -14.50 -2.73 -22.12
CA VAL A 46 -14.33 -2.88 -20.66
C VAL A 46 -12.90 -3.28 -20.32
N VAL A 47 -12.31 -4.25 -21.04
CA VAL A 47 -10.91 -4.66 -20.86
C VAL A 47 -9.96 -3.50 -21.16
N ALA A 48 -10.21 -2.72 -22.21
CA ALA A 48 -9.40 -1.55 -22.54
C ALA A 48 -9.52 -0.44 -21.48
N VAL A 49 -10.71 -0.21 -20.93
CA VAL A 49 -10.93 0.74 -19.83
C VAL A 49 -10.29 0.24 -18.54
N LEU A 50 -10.40 -1.04 -18.21
CA LEU A 50 -9.73 -1.65 -17.06
C LEU A 50 -8.21 -1.61 -17.21
N ALA A 51 -7.69 -1.89 -18.41
CA ALA A 51 -6.27 -1.77 -18.72
C ALA A 51 -5.78 -0.32 -18.68
N ALA A 52 -6.57 0.62 -19.19
CA ALA A 52 -6.28 2.06 -19.11
C ALA A 52 -6.37 2.57 -17.67
N LEU A 53 -7.33 2.08 -16.88
CA LEU A 53 -7.45 2.40 -15.46
C LEU A 53 -6.28 1.78 -14.69
N TRP A 54 -5.89 0.54 -14.97
CA TRP A 54 -4.66 -0.05 -14.45
C TRP A 54 -3.42 0.76 -14.85
N TRP A 55 -3.32 1.16 -16.12
CA TRP A 55 -2.22 1.99 -16.63
C TRP A 55 -2.18 3.38 -15.98
N ARG A 56 -3.35 3.94 -15.65
CA ARG A 56 -3.51 5.28 -15.09
C ARG A 56 -3.48 5.30 -13.55
N LEU A 57 -3.88 4.22 -12.88
CA LEU A 57 -3.92 4.11 -11.39
C LEU A 57 -2.73 3.35 -10.81
N GLY A 58 -1.91 2.65 -11.60
CA GLY A 58 -0.76 1.98 -10.99
C GLY A 58 -0.09 0.87 -11.79
N THR A 59 0.12 0.99 -13.09
CA THR A 59 1.29 0.35 -13.66
C THR A 59 2.49 1.26 -13.43
N PRO A 60 3.55 0.75 -12.80
CA PRO A 60 4.83 1.41 -12.85
C PRO A 60 5.18 1.55 -14.33
N ARG A 61 5.25 2.78 -14.83
CA ARG A 61 6.24 3.05 -15.86
C ARG A 61 7.54 2.57 -15.24
N ARG A 62 8.06 1.45 -15.75
CA ARG A 62 9.43 1.01 -15.51
C ARG A 62 10.30 2.19 -15.91
N GLN A 63 10.66 3.02 -14.95
CA GLN A 63 11.78 3.91 -15.06
C GLN A 63 12.99 3.09 -14.61
N PRO A 64 13.89 2.72 -15.53
CA PRO A 64 15.15 2.13 -15.17
C PRO A 64 16.04 3.26 -14.67
N THR A 65 15.98 3.59 -13.39
CA THR A 65 17.06 4.32 -12.74
C THR A 65 18.00 3.30 -12.12
N SER A 66 18.87 2.83 -13.01
CA SER A 66 20.16 2.22 -12.72
C SER A 66 20.95 3.08 -11.74
N THR A 67 21.30 2.51 -10.59
CA THR A 67 22.68 2.44 -10.08
C THR A 67 22.79 1.36 -8.99
N ALA A 68 23.37 0.21 -9.38
CA ALA A 68 23.90 -0.89 -8.54
C ALA A 68 22.88 -1.65 -7.64
N SER A 69 22.70 -2.96 -7.77
CA SER A 69 23.80 -3.93 -7.77
C SER A 69 23.56 -5.14 -8.68
N LEU A 70 24.65 -5.48 -9.37
CA LEU A 70 24.96 -6.72 -10.08
C LEU A 70 25.00 -7.95 -9.13
N PHE A 71 24.06 -8.09 -8.19
CA PHE A 71 23.97 -9.25 -7.30
C PHE A 71 22.50 -9.57 -6.97
N GLY A 72 21.95 -10.49 -7.78
CA GLY A 72 20.80 -11.39 -7.59
C GLY A 72 19.66 -11.04 -6.63
N ASP A 73 18.41 -11.12 -7.13
CA ASP A 73 17.16 -11.45 -6.42
C ASP A 73 17.06 -11.11 -4.92
N ARG A 74 17.61 -9.97 -4.50
CA ARG A 74 17.55 -9.56 -3.10
C ARG A 74 16.19 -8.92 -2.87
N PRO A 75 15.40 -9.42 -1.91
CA PRO A 75 14.16 -8.76 -1.51
C PRO A 75 14.45 -7.31 -1.12
N ARG A 76 13.55 -6.39 -1.49
CA ARG A 76 13.65 -4.98 -1.10
C ARG A 76 13.82 -4.86 0.42
N SER A 77 14.72 -3.98 0.81
CA SER A 77 14.97 -3.62 2.21
C SER A 77 13.83 -2.81 2.81
N ALA A 78 13.78 -2.75 4.14
CA ALA A 78 12.80 -1.89 4.82
C ALA A 78 12.91 -0.42 4.38
N ALA A 79 14.14 0.09 4.22
CA ALA A 79 14.39 1.47 3.79
C ALA A 79 13.85 1.77 2.39
N GLU A 80 14.01 0.83 1.44
CA GLU A 80 13.47 0.98 0.08
C GLU A 80 11.94 1.00 0.08
N HIS A 81 11.30 0.16 0.90
CA HIS A 81 9.85 0.20 1.09
C HIS A 81 9.36 1.52 1.71
N ARG A 82 10.11 2.10 2.66
CA ARG A 82 9.78 3.43 3.22
C ARG A 82 9.88 4.53 2.17
N ALA A 83 10.91 4.51 1.35
CA ALA A 83 11.08 5.48 0.27
C ALA A 83 9.93 5.38 -0.76
N ALA A 84 9.53 4.14 -1.12
CA ALA A 84 8.38 3.92 -1.99
C ALA A 84 7.06 4.41 -1.38
N ALA A 85 6.84 4.14 -0.08
CA ALA A 85 5.67 4.61 0.64
C ALA A 85 5.57 6.15 0.65
N GLU A 86 6.69 6.83 0.92
CA GLU A 86 6.78 8.29 0.90
C GLU A 86 6.48 8.87 -0.49
N ALA A 87 7.02 8.24 -1.54
CA ALA A 87 6.75 8.65 -2.92
C ALA A 87 5.27 8.53 -3.28
N HIS A 88 4.57 7.51 -2.77
CA HIS A 88 3.12 7.39 -2.94
C HIS A 88 2.35 8.43 -2.14
N ALA A 89 2.77 8.72 -0.91
CA ALA A 89 2.15 9.75 -0.06
C ALA A 89 2.22 11.15 -0.70
N VAL A 90 3.38 11.53 -1.24
CA VAL A 90 3.57 12.82 -1.94
C VAL A 90 2.64 12.96 -3.16
N GLN A 91 2.30 11.84 -3.80
CA GLN A 91 1.38 11.81 -4.94
C GLN A 91 -0.11 11.73 -4.52
N GLY A 92 -0.41 11.68 -3.23
CA GLY A 92 -1.77 11.47 -2.71
C GLY A 92 -2.29 10.04 -2.88
N HIS A 93 -1.41 9.09 -3.21
CA HIS A 93 -1.75 7.67 -3.37
C HIS A 93 -1.71 6.95 -2.02
N TRP A 94 -2.62 7.34 -1.13
CA TRP A 94 -2.61 6.91 0.28
C TRP A 94 -2.69 5.39 0.48
N THR A 95 -3.51 4.69 -0.32
CA THR A 95 -3.65 3.23 -0.18
C THR A 95 -2.32 2.52 -0.48
N GLN A 96 -1.65 2.91 -1.56
CA GLN A 96 -0.34 2.39 -1.92
C GLN A 96 0.73 2.78 -0.89
N ALA A 97 0.66 4.00 -0.35
CA ALA A 97 1.56 4.46 0.70
C ALA A 97 1.43 3.62 1.98
N VAL A 98 0.20 3.32 2.41
CA VAL A 98 -0.08 2.43 3.55
C VAL A 98 0.43 1.01 3.29
N GLN A 99 0.18 0.45 2.10
CA GLN A 99 0.63 -0.89 1.76
C GLN A 99 2.17 -1.01 1.75
N GLU A 100 2.87 -0.06 1.14
CA GLU A 100 4.34 -0.03 1.15
C GLU A 100 4.90 0.22 2.55
N ARG A 101 4.28 1.07 3.36
CA ARG A 101 4.70 1.29 4.74
C ARG A 101 4.51 0.04 5.61
N MET A 102 3.44 -0.73 5.41
CA MET A 102 3.27 -2.01 6.10
C MET A 102 4.32 -3.04 5.68
N ARG A 103 4.65 -3.09 4.38
CA ARG A 103 5.79 -3.91 3.88
C ARG A 103 7.11 -3.50 4.53
N ALA A 104 7.35 -2.20 4.71
CA ALA A 104 8.53 -1.71 5.43
C ALA A 104 8.56 -2.16 6.90
N ILE A 105 7.43 -2.10 7.62
CA ILE A 105 7.35 -2.54 9.02
C ILE A 105 7.69 -4.02 9.13
N VAL A 106 7.03 -4.89 8.36
CA VAL A 106 7.29 -6.33 8.39
C VAL A 106 8.75 -6.61 8.06
N ARG A 107 9.27 -6.00 7.00
CA ARG A 107 10.66 -6.18 6.60
C ARG A 107 11.65 -5.70 7.65
N SER A 108 11.39 -4.57 8.31
CA SER A 108 12.23 -4.06 9.38
C SER A 108 12.26 -5.01 10.58
N LEU A 109 11.13 -5.62 10.91
CA LEU A 109 11.05 -6.61 11.99
C LEU A 109 11.79 -7.91 11.62
N GLU A 110 11.73 -8.36 10.38
CA GLU A 110 12.52 -9.50 9.87
C GLU A 110 14.02 -9.21 9.88
N GLU A 111 14.45 -8.05 9.35
CA GLU A 111 15.85 -7.61 9.31
C GLU A 111 16.45 -7.51 10.72
N ARG A 112 15.61 -7.26 11.72
CA ARG A 112 15.98 -7.18 13.13
C ARG A 112 15.81 -8.48 13.89
N THR A 113 15.52 -9.59 13.21
CA THR A 113 15.31 -10.94 13.78
C THR A 113 14.18 -11.00 14.82
N LEU A 114 13.23 -10.07 14.76
CA LEU A 114 12.02 -10.07 15.60
C LEU A 114 10.89 -10.91 14.99
N LEU A 115 11.01 -11.20 13.69
CA LEU A 115 10.15 -12.09 12.95
C LEU A 115 11.01 -13.07 12.17
N ASP A 116 10.61 -14.35 12.15
CA ASP A 116 11.17 -15.31 11.22
C ASP A 116 10.72 -14.94 9.79
N HIS A 117 11.63 -14.95 8.82
CA HIS A 117 11.26 -14.76 7.42
C HIS A 117 10.46 -15.98 6.93
N ARG A 118 9.19 -15.77 6.57
CA ARG A 118 8.30 -16.81 6.06
C ARG A 118 7.47 -16.28 4.87
N PRO A 119 7.68 -16.81 3.65
CA PRO A 119 6.85 -16.43 2.52
C PRO A 119 5.39 -16.83 2.76
N GLY A 120 4.46 -15.91 2.48
CA GLY A 120 3.02 -16.12 2.66
C GLY A 120 2.43 -15.71 4.01
N ARG A 121 3.23 -15.12 4.91
CA ARG A 121 2.72 -14.59 6.19
C ARG A 121 1.78 -13.40 5.97
N THR A 122 0.66 -13.37 6.70
CA THR A 122 -0.29 -12.26 6.67
C THR A 122 0.13 -11.10 7.59
N ALA A 123 -0.46 -9.92 7.37
CA ALA A 123 -0.21 -8.74 8.20
C ALA A 123 -0.59 -8.97 9.68
N ASP A 124 -1.72 -9.65 9.93
CA ASP A 124 -2.19 -10.00 11.27
C ASP A 124 -1.25 -10.97 11.99
N GLU A 125 -0.75 -11.99 11.29
CA GLU A 125 0.23 -12.93 11.84
C GLU A 125 1.54 -12.23 12.21
N ALA A 126 2.02 -11.33 11.34
CA ALA A 126 3.19 -10.50 11.62
C ALA A 126 2.97 -9.60 12.85
N ALA A 127 1.81 -8.95 12.95
CA ALA A 127 1.48 -8.10 14.09
C ALA A 127 1.35 -8.90 15.40
N ALA A 128 0.75 -10.09 15.36
CA ALA A 128 0.60 -10.95 16.53
C ALA A 128 1.95 -11.47 17.05
N GLU A 129 2.86 -11.84 16.16
CA GLU A 129 4.21 -12.28 16.52
C GLU A 129 5.09 -11.13 17.00
N ALA A 130 5.09 -10.01 16.28
CA ALA A 130 5.83 -8.82 16.68
C ALA A 130 5.34 -8.26 18.02
N GLY A 131 4.03 -8.35 18.31
CA GLY A 131 3.47 -7.98 19.61
C GLY A 131 4.00 -8.81 20.77
N ARG A 132 4.38 -10.08 20.55
CA ARG A 132 5.03 -10.90 21.58
C ARG A 132 6.45 -10.39 21.90
N ALA A 133 7.19 -9.95 20.87
CA ALA A 133 8.54 -9.40 21.04
C ALA A 133 8.53 -7.94 21.53
N LEU A 134 7.46 -7.19 21.25
CA LEU A 134 7.29 -5.77 21.57
C LEU A 134 5.93 -5.52 22.25
N PRO A 135 5.76 -5.94 23.52
CA PRO A 135 4.46 -5.89 24.21
C PRO A 135 3.83 -4.49 24.24
N ALA A 136 4.65 -3.45 24.41
CA ALA A 136 4.22 -2.04 24.43
C ALA A 136 3.54 -1.57 23.13
N HIS A 137 3.85 -2.21 21.99
CA HIS A 137 3.34 -1.82 20.67
C HIS A 137 2.25 -2.75 20.14
N THR A 138 1.86 -3.78 20.90
CA THR A 138 0.90 -4.82 20.47
C THR A 138 -0.40 -4.24 19.90
N ASN A 139 -1.01 -3.29 20.62
CA ASN A 139 -2.30 -2.72 20.20
C ASN A 139 -2.16 -1.88 18.92
N ARG A 140 -1.03 -1.15 18.79
CA ARG A 140 -0.74 -0.34 17.60
C ARG A 140 -0.43 -1.21 16.38
N LEU A 141 0.32 -2.30 16.57
CA LEU A 141 0.61 -3.30 15.53
C LEU A 141 -0.69 -3.96 15.01
N ARG A 142 -1.58 -4.39 15.91
CA ARG A 142 -2.89 -4.94 15.52
C ARG A 142 -3.77 -3.92 14.81
N ALA A 143 -3.75 -2.66 15.25
CA ALA A 143 -4.50 -1.61 14.57
C ALA A 143 -3.96 -1.35 13.16
N ALA A 144 -2.63 -1.36 12.98
CA ALA A 144 -2.00 -1.22 11.67
C ALA A 144 -2.29 -2.40 10.73
N ALA A 145 -2.30 -3.64 11.24
CA ALA A 145 -2.68 -4.82 10.45
C ALA A 145 -4.13 -4.74 9.96
N ARG A 146 -5.06 -4.37 10.86
CA ARG A 146 -6.47 -4.15 10.46
C ARG A 146 -6.60 -3.07 9.40
N GLU A 147 -5.99 -1.90 9.61
CA GLU A 147 -6.02 -0.81 8.63
C GLU A 147 -5.48 -1.29 7.27
N PHE A 148 -4.39 -2.06 7.26
CA PHE A 148 -3.84 -2.65 6.05
C PHE A 148 -4.84 -3.60 5.36
N ASP A 149 -5.46 -4.52 6.09
CA ASP A 149 -6.42 -5.47 5.52
C ASP A 149 -7.66 -4.78 5.00
N ASP A 150 -8.10 -3.75 5.70
CA ASP A 150 -9.25 -2.95 5.36
C ASP A 150 -9.06 -2.15 4.06
N VAL A 151 -7.85 -1.63 3.82
CA VAL A 151 -7.53 -0.91 2.58
C VAL A 151 -7.14 -1.84 1.43
N THR A 152 -6.65 -3.04 1.73
CA THR A 152 -6.17 -4.00 0.73
C THR A 152 -7.27 -4.95 0.28
N TYR A 153 -8.07 -5.46 1.22
CA TYR A 153 -9.11 -6.45 0.99
C TYR A 153 -10.52 -5.92 1.31
N GLY A 154 -10.63 -4.98 2.27
CA GLY A 154 -11.91 -4.41 2.70
C GLY A 154 -12.48 -3.32 1.80
N GLY A 155 -11.79 -2.97 0.70
CA GLY A 155 -12.25 -1.96 -0.27
C GLY A 155 -12.27 -0.52 0.27
N ARG A 156 -11.69 -0.27 1.46
CA ARG A 156 -11.65 1.07 2.05
C ARG A 156 -10.51 1.89 1.44
N ARG A 157 -10.74 3.20 1.29
CA ARG A 157 -9.68 4.13 0.87
C ARG A 157 -8.88 4.56 2.08
N ALA A 158 -7.56 4.45 1.99
CA ALA A 158 -6.68 5.05 2.99
C ALA A 158 -6.75 6.57 2.92
N THR A 159 -6.47 7.21 4.06
CA THR A 159 -6.36 8.66 4.21
C THR A 159 -4.93 9.05 4.57
N ASP A 160 -4.61 10.33 4.40
CA ASP A 160 -3.35 10.93 4.90
C ASP A 160 -3.12 10.61 6.38
N GLU A 161 -4.16 10.77 7.21
CA GLU A 161 -4.10 10.45 8.63
C GLU A 161 -3.76 8.98 8.90
N SER A 162 -4.37 8.05 8.15
CA SER A 162 -4.07 6.62 8.28
C SER A 162 -2.62 6.29 7.92
N TYR A 163 -2.08 6.93 6.89
CA TYR A 163 -0.68 6.80 6.51
C TYR A 163 0.25 7.33 7.60
N HIS A 164 -0.01 8.52 8.13
CA HIS A 164 0.80 9.12 9.17
C HIS A 164 0.82 8.30 10.46
N ARG A 165 -0.32 7.71 10.86
CA ARG A 165 -0.37 6.80 12.02
C ARG A 165 0.53 5.57 11.85
N ILE A 166 0.52 4.96 10.67
CA ILE A 166 1.37 3.79 10.37
C ILE A 166 2.84 4.19 10.25
N ALA A 167 3.12 5.34 9.63
CA ALA A 167 4.49 5.88 9.52
C ALA A 167 5.08 6.30 10.87
N GLU A 168 4.27 6.76 11.81
CA GLU A 168 4.69 7.00 13.19
C GLU A 168 4.98 5.70 13.93
N LEU A 169 4.12 4.69 13.79
CA LEU A 169 4.38 3.36 14.34
C LEU A 169 5.71 2.77 13.83
N ASP A 170 5.97 2.82 12.51
CA ASP A 170 7.24 2.38 11.92
C ASP A 170 8.46 3.05 12.57
N ARG A 171 8.42 4.38 12.74
CA ARG A 171 9.48 5.15 13.40
C ARG A 171 9.66 4.78 14.87
N ASP A 172 8.57 4.52 15.59
CA ASP A 172 8.63 4.13 17.00
C ASP A 172 9.18 2.72 17.17
N LEU A 173 8.78 1.80 16.28
CA LEU A 173 9.31 0.44 16.25
C LEU A 173 10.82 0.46 15.98
N GLU A 174 11.29 1.28 15.05
CA GLU A 174 12.71 1.46 14.73
C GLU A 174 13.53 1.92 15.94
N ARG A 175 12.98 2.83 16.76
CA ARG A 175 13.64 3.33 17.98
C ARG A 175 13.56 2.38 19.16
N THR A 176 12.61 1.44 19.16
CA THR A 176 12.40 0.53 20.28
C THR A 176 13.42 -0.60 20.26
N ARG A 177 14.28 -0.73 21.28
CA ARG A 177 15.16 -1.89 21.44
C ARG A 177 14.37 -3.13 21.89
N PRO A 178 14.67 -4.33 21.36
CA PRO A 178 14.01 -5.57 21.78
C PRO A 178 14.27 -5.89 23.25
N ALA A 179 13.24 -6.31 23.99
CA ALA A 179 13.34 -6.64 25.42
C ALA A 179 14.31 -7.79 25.74
N LEU A 180 14.61 -8.66 24.76
CA LEU A 180 15.58 -9.75 24.89
C LEU A 180 16.99 -9.25 25.28
N ALA A 181 17.36 -8.03 24.88
CA ALA A 181 18.62 -7.43 25.30
C ALA A 181 18.62 -7.08 26.80
N HIS A 182 17.46 -6.77 27.38
CA HIS A 182 17.35 -6.36 28.78
C HIS A 182 17.47 -7.54 29.75
N SER A 183 16.94 -8.72 29.38
CA SER A 183 17.08 -9.93 30.21
C SER A 183 18.52 -10.43 30.25
N ALA A 184 19.27 -10.38 29.13
CA ALA A 184 20.68 -10.79 29.10
C ALA A 184 21.57 -9.87 29.95
N THR A 185 21.30 -8.56 29.94
CA THR A 185 22.06 -7.59 30.78
C THR A 185 21.70 -7.70 32.25
N SER A 186 20.43 -7.94 32.60
CA SER A 186 19.99 -8.06 33.99
C SER A 186 20.54 -9.33 34.66
N THR A 187 20.54 -10.46 33.95
CA THR A 187 21.16 -11.70 34.46
C THR A 187 22.67 -11.56 34.65
N ALA A 188 23.38 -10.94 33.70
CA ALA A 188 24.83 -10.75 33.80
C ALA A 188 25.26 -9.80 34.94
N HIS A 189 24.40 -8.85 35.33
CA HIS A 189 24.66 -7.94 36.45
C HIS A 189 24.45 -8.62 37.81
N ASN A 190 23.46 -9.51 37.92
CA ASN A 190 23.14 -10.18 39.18
C ASN A 190 24.18 -11.26 39.56
N THR A 191 24.78 -11.94 38.58
CA THR A 191 25.79 -12.99 38.86
C THR A 191 27.14 -12.44 39.37
N ARG A 192 27.42 -11.14 39.22
CA ARG A 192 28.67 -10.53 39.74
C ARG A 192 28.58 -10.05 41.19
N GLN A 193 27.38 -9.93 41.76
CA GLN A 193 27.21 -9.46 43.14
C GLN A 193 27.15 -10.57 44.19
N GLY A 194 27.14 -11.85 43.79
CA GLY A 194 27.01 -12.99 44.71
C GLY A 194 28.29 -13.67 45.18
N ALA A 195 29.49 -13.18 44.81
CA ALA A 195 30.77 -13.85 45.09
C ALA A 195 31.61 -13.20 46.21
N ALA A 196 30.96 -12.54 47.16
CA ALA A 196 31.61 -12.05 48.37
C ALA A 196 30.67 -12.17 49.57
N GLN A 197 30.71 -13.34 50.22
CA GLN A 197 30.35 -13.54 51.62
C GLN A 197 30.98 -14.84 52.11
#